data_AF-A0A7V1N8R3-F1
#
_entry.id   AF-A0A7V1N8R3-F1
#
_cell.length_a   1.000
_cell.length_b   1.000
_cell.length_c   1.000
_cell.angle_alpha   90.00
_cell.angle_beta   90.00
_cell.angle_gamma   90.00
#
_symmetry.space_group_name_H-M   'P 1'
#
loop_
_entity.id
_entity.type
_entity.pdbx_description
1 polymer ?
#
loop_
_entity_poly.entity_id
_entity_poly.type
_entity_poly.pdbx_seq_one_letter_code
_entity_poly.pdbx_strand_id
1 'polypeptide(L)' 'VEGLAHAGLPVFSLQYHPEASPGPHDSLGYFDPFIDLMRAGGG' A
#
# COMPACT_ATOMS: atom_id res chain seq x y z
N VAL A 1 -6.92 -10.20 9.46
CA VAL A 1 -5.66 -9.42 9.49
C VAL A 1 -5.27 -9.30 8.04
N GLU A 2 -5.30 -8.10 7.48
CA GLU A 2 -5.29 -7.88 6.02
C GLU A 2 -3.94 -7.35 5.48
N GLY A 3 -2.93 -7.25 6.34
CA GLY A 3 -1.60 -6.73 6.02
C GLY A 3 -0.68 -6.64 7.24
N LEU A 4 0.59 -6.31 7.01
CA LEU A 4 1.62 -6.12 8.04
C LEU A 4 2.33 -4.78 7.83
N ALA A 5 2.81 -4.15 8.91
CA ALA A 5 3.65 -2.96 8.85
C ALA A 5 4.84 -3.11 9.80
N HIS A 6 6.01 -2.65 9.36
CA HIS A 6 7.21 -2.65 10.21
C HIS A 6 7.18 -1.47 11.18
N ALA A 7 7.53 -1.69 12.45
CA ALA A 7 7.35 -0.69 13.50
C ALA A 7 8.31 0.52 13.42
N GLY A 8 9.47 0.36 12.78
CA GLY A 8 10.50 1.42 12.71
C GLY A 8 11.03 1.72 11.32
N LEU A 9 10.49 1.09 10.28
CA LEU A 9 10.90 1.30 8.88
C LEU A 9 9.65 1.60 8.05
N PRO A 10 9.74 2.42 7.00
CA PRO A 10 8.61 2.72 6.12
C PRO A 10 8.31 1.54 5.17
N VAL A 11 7.95 0.38 5.73
CA VAL A 11 7.71 -0.87 4.99
C VAL A 11 6.40 -1.49 5.48
N PHE A 12 5.54 -1.85 4.53
CA PHE A 12 4.27 -2.52 4.80
C PHE A 12 3.92 -3.51 3.69
N SER A 13 2.97 -4.41 3.96
CA SER A 13 2.42 -5.37 3.00
C SER A 13 0.91 -5.48 3.15
N LEU A 14 0.25 -5.85 2.05
CA LEU A 14 -1.19 -6.12 1.97
C LEU A 14 -1.37 -7.54 1.46
N GLN A 15 -2.36 -8.25 1.98
CA GLN A 15 -2.62 -9.64 1.58
C GLN A 15 -3.55 -9.75 0.36
N TYR A 16 -4.40 -8.75 0.14
CA TYR A 16 -5.30 -8.69 -1.01
C TYR A 16 -4.66 -7.99 -2.21
N HIS A 17 -5.35 -8.07 -3.35
CA HIS A 17 -4.97 -7.49 -4.63
C HIS A 17 -5.61 -6.09 -4.80
N PRO A 18 -4.93 -4.98 -4.39
CA PRO A 18 -5.48 -3.64 -4.50
C PRO A 18 -5.62 -3.16 -5.95
N GLU A 19 -4.90 -3.78 -6.89
CA GLU A 19 -4.96 -3.49 -8.33
C GLU A 19 -6.28 -3.90 -8.99
N ALA A 20 -7.09 -4.72 -8.30
CA ALA A 20 -8.41 -5.19 -8.71
C ALA A 20 -8.49 -5.60 -10.20
N SER A 21 -8.14 -6.85 -10.54
CA SER A 21 -8.34 -7.38 -11.89
C SER A 21 -8.34 -8.92 -11.95
N PRO A 22 -9.52 -9.59 -11.97
CA PRO A 22 -10.87 -9.05 -11.84
C PRO A 22 -11.24 -8.75 -10.37
N GLY A 23 -12.04 -7.71 -10.11
CA GLY A 23 -12.52 -7.42 -8.75
C GLY A 23 -13.08 -6.01 -8.58
N PRO A 24 -13.68 -5.70 -7.40
CA PRO A 24 -14.16 -4.36 -7.08
C PRO A 24 -13.01 -3.39 -6.87
N HIS A 25 -13.18 -2.14 -7.31
CA HIS A 25 -12.15 -1.08 -7.25
C HIS A 25 -12.06 -0.39 -5.87
N ASP A 26 -12.67 -0.98 -4.84
CA ASP A 26 -12.79 -0.42 -3.49
C ASP A 26 -11.43 -0.29 -2.77
N SER A 27 -10.39 -0.90 -3.34
CA SER A 27 -9.04 -1.00 -2.78
C SER A 27 -7.98 -0.11 -3.47
N LEU A 28 -8.37 0.74 -4.42
CA LEU A 28 -7.41 1.61 -5.13
C LEU A 28 -6.73 2.65 -4.21
N GLY A 29 -7.39 3.08 -3.14
CA GLY A 29 -6.83 4.02 -2.16
C GLY A 29 -5.64 3.47 -1.35
N TYR A 30 -5.38 2.16 -1.40
CA TYR A 30 -4.24 1.55 -0.70
C TYR A 30 -2.88 1.80 -1.39
N PHE A 31 -2.87 2.38 -2.58
CA PHE A 31 -1.64 2.83 -3.23
C PHE A 31 -1.14 4.20 -2.72
N ASP A 32 -2.00 5.03 -2.10
CA ASP A 32 -1.62 6.36 -1.63
C ASP A 32 -0.46 6.34 -0.62
N PRO A 33 -0.44 5.46 0.40
CA PRO A 33 0.69 5.37 1.32
C PRO A 33 2.00 5.00 0.62
N PHE A 34 1.95 4.15 -0.41
CA PHE A 34 3.14 3.81 -1.20
C PHE A 34 3.65 5.03 -1.98
N ILE A 35 2.76 5.81 -2.59
CA ILE A 35 3.12 7.02 -3.33
C ILE A 35 3.74 8.06 -2.40
N ASP A 36 3.19 8.24 -1.20
CA ASP A 36 3.72 9.18 -0.22
C ASP A 36 5.11 8.80 0.27
N LEU A 37 5.41 7.49 0.42
CA LEU A 37 6.76 7.02 0.70
C LEU A 37 7.75 7.35 -0.43
N MET A 38 7.34 7.16 -1.67
CA MET A 38 8.18 7.49 -2.84
C MET A 38 8.44 8.99 -2.94
N ARG A 39 7.47 9.84 -2.59
CA ARG A 39 7.64 11.30 -2.52
C ARG A 39 8.58 11.72 -1.39
N ALA A 40 8.48 11.09 -0.23
CA ALA A 40 9.30 11.40 0.94
C ALA A 40 10.78 11.00 0.76
N GLY A 41 11.06 9.97 -0.05
CA GLY A 41 12.42 9.51 -0.37
C GLY A 41 13.09 10.20 -1.58
N GLY A 42 12.39 11.07 -2.29
CA GLY A 42 12.85 11.70 -3.54
C GLY A 42 13.54 13.08 -3.39
N GLY A 43 14.23 13.31 -2.27
CA GLY A 43 15.02 14.52 -2.01
C GLY A 43 16.47 14.41 -2.46
#